data_AF-A0A1Q5U5P5-F1
#
_entry.id   AF-A0A1Q5U5P5-F1
#
_cell.length_a   1.000
_cell.length_b   1.000
_cell.length_c   1.000
_cell.angle_alpha   90.00
_cell.angle_beta   90.00
_cell.angle_gamma   90.00
#
_symmetry.space_group_name_H-M   'P 1'
#
loop_
_entity.id
_entity.type
_entity.pdbx_description
1 polymer ?
#
loop_
_entity_poly.entity_id
_entity_poly.type
_entity_poly.pdbx_seq_one_letter_code
_entity_poly.pdbx_strand_id
1 'polypeptide(L)'
;MLAVLRKMEQRGVLDKLKKTRQACRQIFTYAVITGRAEFNPVTDLASALKAPKQKHFPHLLTDQLHDFLIALSGYSGSLVTQSATRMLMLTGVRTIELRESEWTEFDFDNDLWQIPAERMKMRRPHIVPLSNQVNYYI
;
A
#
# COMPACT_ATOMS: atom_id res chain seq x y z
N MET A 1 14.97 22.83 13.03
CA MET A 1 14.48 21.51 12.57
C MET A 1 13.98 20.62 13.72
N LEU A 2 14.81 20.29 14.71
CA LEU A 2 14.43 19.39 15.82
C LEU A 2 13.15 19.80 16.56
N ALA A 3 12.97 21.09 16.87
CA ALA A 3 11.77 21.60 17.53
C ALA A 3 10.46 21.28 16.77
N VAL A 4 10.49 21.31 15.43
CA VAL A 4 9.34 20.98 14.58
C VAL A 4 9.02 19.50 14.68
N LEU A 5 10.04 18.64 14.61
CA LEU A 5 9.88 17.19 14.74
C LEU A 5 9.40 16.80 16.15
N ARG A 6 9.87 17.47 17.21
CA ARG A 6 9.38 17.24 18.58
C ARG A 6 7.89 17.51 18.76
N LYS A 7 7.31 18.48 18.05
CA LYS A 7 5.85 18.69 18.06
C LYS A 7 5.10 17.47 17.53
N MET A 8 5.62 16.81 16.50
CA MET A 8 5.03 15.58 15.96
C MET A 8 5.21 14.39 16.90
N GLU A 9 6.37 14.30 17.55
CA GLU A 9 6.66 13.29 18.57
C GLU A 9 5.73 13.41 19.79
N GLN A 10 5.54 14.62 20.31
CA GLN A 10 4.63 14.90 21.43
C GLN A 10 3.18 14.55 21.10
N ARG A 11 2.78 14.67 19.83
CA ARG A 11 1.46 14.24 19.33
C ARG A 11 1.34 12.72 19.15
N GLY A 12 2.43 11.95 19.32
CA GLY A 12 2.44 10.50 19.16
C GLY A 12 2.36 10.00 17.72
N VAL A 13 2.47 10.88 16.71
CA VAL A 13 2.38 10.50 15.28
C VAL A 13 3.73 10.02 14.72
N LEU A 14 4.28 8.97 15.32
CA LEU A 14 5.67 8.54 15.14
C LEU A 14 6.00 8.02 13.71
N ASP A 15 5.04 7.41 13.01
CA ASP A 15 5.25 7.01 11.61
C ASP A 15 5.32 8.22 10.67
N LYS A 16 4.44 9.20 10.88
CA LYS A 16 4.48 10.46 10.12
C LYS A 16 5.77 11.21 10.41
N LEU A 17 6.18 11.27 11.69
CA LEU A 17 7.46 11.84 12.12
C LEU A 17 8.63 11.20 11.37
N LYS A 18 8.72 9.86 11.35
CA LYS A 18 9.80 9.14 10.65
C LYS A 18 9.84 9.49 9.16
N LYS A 19 8.70 9.50 8.47
CA LYS A 19 8.58 9.83 7.04
C LYS A 19 8.93 11.29 6.76
N THR A 20 8.42 12.22 7.57
CA THR A 20 8.73 13.66 7.45
C THR A 20 10.22 13.92 7.65
N ARG A 21 10.84 13.32 8.67
CA ARG A 21 12.29 13.41 8.88
C ARG A 21 13.07 12.87 7.68
N GLN A 22 12.67 11.72 7.13
CA GLN A 22 13.32 11.15 5.95
C GLN A 22 13.24 12.08 4.73
N ALA A 23 12.07 12.67 4.47
CA ALA A 23 11.89 13.65 3.40
C ALA A 23 12.76 14.90 3.62
N CYS A 24 12.76 15.47 4.83
CA CYS A 24 13.63 16.60 5.16
C CYS A 24 15.11 16.24 4.94
N ARG A 25 15.56 15.05 5.38
CA ARG A 25 16.94 14.61 5.16
C ARG A 25 17.27 14.60 3.66
N GLN A 26 16.40 14.06 2.82
CA GLN A 26 16.61 14.00 1.37
C GLN A 26 16.68 15.40 0.74
N ILE A 27 15.77 16.30 1.12
CA ILE A 27 15.75 17.70 0.64
C ILE A 27 17.06 18.42 0.99
N PHE A 28 17.50 18.34 2.25
CA PHE A 28 18.73 19.00 2.67
C PHE A 28 19.99 18.33 2.09
N THR A 29 20.00 17.01 1.93
CA THR A 29 21.08 16.32 1.21
C THR A 29 21.20 16.83 -0.23
N TYR A 30 20.08 16.98 -0.94
CA TYR A 30 20.08 17.57 -2.29
C TYR A 30 20.54 19.03 -2.30
N ALA A 31 20.10 19.84 -1.33
CA ALA A 31 20.53 21.22 -1.19
C ALA A 31 22.04 21.34 -0.98
N VAL A 32 22.63 20.45 -0.17
CA VAL A 32 24.09 20.40 0.06
C VAL A 32 24.83 19.99 -1.21
N ILE A 33 24.43 18.89 -1.86
CA ILE A 33 25.07 18.41 -3.10
C ILE A 33 25.07 19.49 -4.19
N THR A 34 24.03 20.32 -4.23
CA THR A 34 23.87 21.37 -5.24
C THR A 34 24.33 22.75 -4.79
N GLY A 35 25.03 22.85 -3.66
CA GLY A 35 25.62 24.10 -3.15
C GLY A 35 24.62 25.15 -2.63
N ARG A 36 23.35 24.77 -2.43
CA ARG A 36 22.30 25.66 -1.86
C ARG A 36 22.32 25.70 -0.33
N ALA A 37 22.99 24.75 0.30
CA ALA A 37 23.19 24.70 1.74
C ALA A 37 24.58 24.15 2.04
N GLU A 38 25.17 24.56 3.16
CA GLU A 38 26.49 24.07 3.57
C GLU A 38 26.41 22.74 4.32
N PHE A 39 25.32 22.49 5.05
CA PHE A 39 25.15 21.29 5.86
C PHE A 39 23.71 20.79 5.95
N ASN A 40 23.53 19.51 6.29
CA ASN A 40 22.22 18.91 6.51
C ASN A 40 21.86 18.88 8.01
N PRO A 41 20.86 19.64 8.47
CA PRO A 41 20.47 19.73 9.88
C PRO A 41 19.68 18.51 10.39
N VAL A 42 19.43 17.50 9.54
CA VAL A 42 18.60 16.32 9.85
C VAL A 42 19.44 15.07 10.11
N THR A 43 20.75 15.14 9.87
CA THR A 43 21.62 13.97 9.74
C THR A 43 21.57 13.08 10.99
N ASP A 44 21.66 13.69 12.17
CA ASP A 44 21.76 13.00 13.46
C ASP A 44 20.46 13.03 14.26
N LEU A 45 19.37 13.57 13.70
CA LEU A 45 18.10 13.69 14.42
C LEU A 45 17.37 12.36 14.60
N ALA A 46 17.85 11.27 13.98
CA ALA A 46 17.25 9.95 14.13
C ALA A 46 17.40 9.39 15.56
N SER A 47 18.56 9.59 16.18
CA SER A 47 18.83 9.13 17.56
C SER A 47 18.13 9.99 18.61
N ALA A 48 17.81 11.24 18.28
CA ALA A 48 17.17 12.19 19.19
C ALA A 48 15.63 12.09 19.25
N LEU A 49 15.01 11.20 18.48
CA LEU A 49 13.56 11.07 18.35
C LEU A 49 13.11 9.62 18.62
N LYS A 50 11.95 9.47 19.23
CA LYS A 50 11.30 8.17 19.45
C LYS A 50 11.01 7.49 18.12
N ALA A 51 11.39 6.21 18.04
CA ALA A 51 11.02 5.35 16.92
C ALA A 51 9.56 4.87 17.08
N PRO A 52 8.79 4.79 15.98
CA PRO A 52 7.49 4.11 16.01
C PRO A 52 7.68 2.64 16.40
N LYS A 53 6.86 2.15 17.33
CA LYS A 53 6.73 0.71 17.57
C LYS A 53 5.89 0.11 16.45
N GLN A 54 6.41 -0.92 15.79
CA GLN A 54 5.67 -1.62 14.75
C GLN A 54 4.46 -2.33 15.37
N LYS A 55 3.26 -1.96 14.91
CA LYS A 55 2.02 -2.67 15.19
C LYS A 55 1.51 -3.23 13.87
N HIS A 56 1.41 -4.55 13.77
CA HIS A 56 0.82 -5.20 12.60
C HIS A 56 -0.69 -4.96 12.59
N PHE A 57 -1.24 -4.75 11.40
CA PHE A 57 -2.70 -4.72 11.25
C PHE A 57 -3.26 -6.12 11.52
N PRO A 58 -4.43 -6.23 12.17
CA PRO A 58 -5.15 -7.49 12.22
C PRO A 58 -5.37 -8.03 10.81
N HIS A 59 -5.23 -9.33 10.65
CA HIS A 59 -5.55 -10.05 9.42
C HIS A 59 -6.49 -11.18 9.76
N LEU A 60 -7.19 -11.66 8.73
CA LEU A 60 -8.13 -12.76 8.88
C LEU A 60 -7.36 -14.06 9.12
N LEU A 61 -7.68 -14.77 10.20
CA LEU A 61 -7.14 -16.09 10.50
C LEU A 61 -7.91 -17.17 9.73
N THR A 62 -7.29 -18.35 9.55
CA THR A 62 -7.86 -19.45 8.77
C THR A 62 -9.21 -19.92 9.32
N ASP A 63 -9.35 -19.97 10.65
CA ASP A 63 -10.60 -20.35 11.33
C ASP A 63 -11.71 -19.29 11.19
N GLN A 64 -11.35 -18.04 10.93
CA GLN A 64 -12.29 -16.93 10.70
C GLN A 64 -12.78 -16.83 9.25
N LEU A 65 -12.15 -17.54 8.31
CA LEU A 65 -12.50 -17.47 6.89
C LEU A 65 -13.94 -17.88 6.61
N HIS A 66 -14.40 -18.95 7.28
CA HIS A 66 -15.75 -19.47 7.07
C HIS A 66 -16.82 -18.42 7.39
N ASP A 67 -16.77 -17.86 8.61
CA ASP A 67 -17.72 -16.85 9.08
C ASP A 67 -17.64 -15.57 8.24
N PHE A 68 -16.42 -15.17 7.84
CA PHE A 68 -16.22 -14.04 6.96
C PHE A 68 -16.88 -14.23 5.59
N LEU A 69 -16.75 -15.41 4.97
CA LEU A 69 -17.36 -15.70 3.67
C LEU A 69 -18.89 -15.73 3.73
N ILE A 70 -19.46 -16.22 4.84
CA ILE A 70 -20.90 -16.14 5.10
C ILE A 70 -21.34 -14.68 5.21
N ALA A 71 -20.66 -13.89 6.04
CA ALA A 71 -20.96 -12.48 6.23
C ALA A 71 -20.83 -11.67 4.92
N LEU A 72 -19.78 -11.94 4.14
CA LEU A 72 -19.57 -11.31 2.85
C LEU A 72 -20.68 -11.68 1.87
N SER A 73 -21.16 -12.92 1.88
CA SER A 73 -22.25 -13.37 1.01
C SER A 73 -23.60 -12.75 1.38
N GLY A 74 -23.84 -12.53 2.67
CA GLY A 74 -25.01 -11.79 3.17
C GLY A 74 -24.88 -10.26 3.12
N TYR A 75 -23.76 -9.72 2.63
CA TYR A 75 -23.53 -8.28 2.55
C TYR A 75 -24.53 -7.60 1.60
N SER A 76 -25.39 -6.74 2.16
CA SER A 76 -26.46 -6.04 1.44
C SER A 76 -26.05 -4.70 0.81
N GLY A 77 -24.75 -4.37 0.84
CA GLY A 77 -24.21 -3.16 0.21
C GLY A 77 -23.96 -3.35 -1.29
N SER A 78 -22.93 -2.68 -1.80
CA SER A 78 -22.61 -2.73 -3.23
C SER A 78 -22.12 -4.12 -3.68
N LEU A 79 -22.74 -4.66 -4.73
CA LEU A 79 -22.28 -5.85 -5.43
C LEU A 79 -20.85 -5.69 -5.96
N VAL A 80 -20.47 -4.48 -6.35
CA VAL A 80 -19.09 -4.16 -6.79
C VAL A 80 -18.12 -4.39 -5.63
N THR A 81 -18.43 -3.88 -4.44
CA THR A 81 -17.59 -4.08 -3.25
C THR A 81 -17.51 -5.55 -2.87
N GLN A 82 -18.64 -6.26 -2.95
CA GLN A 82 -18.70 -7.69 -2.64
C GLN A 82 -17.82 -8.52 -3.59
N SER A 83 -17.95 -8.28 -4.90
CA SER A 83 -17.19 -8.97 -5.96
C SER A 83 -15.71 -8.62 -5.88
N ALA A 84 -15.37 -7.34 -5.75
CA ALA A 84 -13.99 -6.89 -5.61
C ALA A 84 -13.31 -7.47 -4.36
N THR A 85 -14.03 -7.60 -3.24
CA THR A 85 -13.48 -8.23 -2.03
C THR A 85 -13.14 -9.70 -2.27
N ARG A 86 -14.01 -10.44 -3.00
CA ARG A 86 -13.73 -11.84 -3.37
C ARG A 86 -12.56 -11.95 -4.32
N MET A 87 -12.50 -11.11 -5.35
CA MET A 87 -11.36 -11.07 -6.27
C MET A 87 -10.04 -10.80 -5.53
N LEU A 88 -10.01 -9.84 -4.60
CA LEU A 88 -8.82 -9.56 -3.80
C LEU A 88 -8.36 -10.77 -2.98
N MET A 89 -9.30 -11.51 -2.39
CA MET A 89 -8.97 -12.73 -1.64
C MET A 89 -8.41 -13.83 -2.53
N LEU A 90 -8.95 -14.00 -3.74
CA LEU A 90 -8.56 -15.06 -4.67
C LEU A 90 -7.25 -14.77 -5.39
N THR A 91 -6.98 -13.50 -5.68
CA THR A 91 -5.83 -13.09 -6.53
C THR A 91 -4.68 -12.47 -5.75
N GLY A 92 -4.93 -11.91 -4.55
CA GLY A 92 -3.91 -11.24 -3.74
C GLY A 92 -3.35 -9.95 -4.36
N VAL A 93 -3.96 -9.42 -5.42
CA VAL A 93 -3.55 -8.15 -6.03
C VAL A 93 -3.72 -6.97 -5.08
N ARG A 94 -3.02 -5.87 -5.34
CA ARG A 94 -3.21 -4.64 -4.57
C ARG A 94 -4.57 -4.04 -4.90
N THR A 95 -5.23 -3.43 -3.91
CA THR A 95 -6.55 -2.79 -4.10
C THR A 95 -6.57 -1.78 -5.26
N ILE A 96 -5.47 -1.07 -5.50
CA ILE A 96 -5.37 -0.11 -6.61
C ILE A 96 -5.23 -0.79 -7.97
N GLU A 97 -4.62 -1.98 -8.02
CA GLU A 97 -4.50 -2.75 -9.27
C GLU A 97 -5.89 -3.16 -9.74
N LEU A 98 -6.72 -3.68 -8.82
CA LEU A 98 -8.11 -4.06 -9.10
C LEU A 98 -9.03 -2.89 -9.39
N ARG A 99 -8.97 -1.80 -8.61
CA ARG A 99 -9.90 -0.67 -8.79
C ARG A 99 -9.70 0.09 -10.10
N GLU A 100 -8.47 0.09 -10.62
CA GLU A 100 -8.11 0.82 -11.83
C GLU A 100 -7.85 -0.17 -12.99
N SER A 101 -8.33 -1.42 -12.89
CA SER A 101 -8.19 -2.41 -13.95
C SER A 101 -9.02 -2.02 -15.17
N GLU A 102 -8.47 -2.21 -16.36
CA GLU A 102 -9.17 -1.99 -17.61
C GLU A 102 -9.55 -3.32 -18.26
N TRP A 103 -10.65 -3.36 -19.01
CA TRP A 103 -11.10 -4.57 -19.69
C TRP A 103 -10.06 -5.18 -20.63
N THR A 104 -9.19 -4.34 -21.21
CA THR A 104 -8.07 -4.74 -22.07
C THR A 104 -6.99 -5.53 -21.35
N GLU A 105 -6.97 -5.52 -20.02
CA GLU A 105 -6.00 -6.26 -19.22
C GLU A 105 -6.42 -7.73 -19.02
N PHE A 106 -7.68 -8.08 -19.29
CA PHE A 106 -8.21 -9.42 -19.09
C PHE A 106 -8.22 -10.21 -20.41
N ASP A 107 -7.42 -11.27 -20.45
CA ASP A 107 -7.37 -12.27 -21.50
C ASP A 107 -8.14 -13.50 -21.02
N PHE A 108 -9.43 -13.54 -21.34
CA PHE A 108 -10.32 -14.63 -20.95
C PHE A 108 -10.09 -15.92 -21.73
N ASP A 109 -9.41 -15.86 -22.89
CA ASP A 109 -9.08 -17.06 -23.67
C ASP A 109 -7.96 -17.87 -23.00
N ASN A 110 -7.03 -17.16 -22.33
CA ASN A 110 -5.91 -17.76 -21.60
C ASN A 110 -6.08 -17.75 -20.08
N ASP A 111 -7.21 -17.27 -19.56
CA ASP A 111 -7.46 -17.09 -18.13
C ASP A 111 -6.38 -16.25 -17.42
N LEU A 112 -6.02 -15.11 -18.02
CA LEU A 112 -4.97 -14.22 -17.48
C LEU A 112 -5.48 -12.78 -17.32
N TRP A 113 -5.12 -12.16 -16.20
CA TRP A 113 -5.16 -10.72 -16.03
C TRP A 113 -3.75 -10.14 -16.01
N GLN A 114 -3.44 -9.31 -17.00
CA GLN A 114 -2.12 -8.76 -17.27
C GLN A 114 -2.08 -7.27 -16.93
N ILE A 115 -1.63 -6.94 -15.72
CA ILE A 115 -1.48 -5.55 -15.29
C ILE A 115 -0.20 -4.98 -15.93
N PRO A 116 -0.31 -3.86 -16.68
CA PRO A 116 0.78 -3.32 -17.48
C PRO A 116 1.92 -2.75 -16.62
N ALA A 117 3.14 -2.79 -17.16
CA ALA A 117 4.36 -2.37 -16.46
C ALA A 117 4.32 -0.90 -16.02
N GLU A 118 3.61 -0.06 -16.78
CA GLU A 118 3.42 1.38 -16.58
C GLU A 118 2.69 1.66 -15.26
N ARG A 119 1.77 0.78 -14.85
CA ARG A 119 1.03 0.86 -13.59
C ARG A 119 1.79 0.22 -12.41
N MET A 120 2.89 -0.49 -12.69
CA MET A 120 3.65 -1.25 -11.70
C MET A 120 4.88 -0.49 -11.19
N LYS A 121 5.04 -0.44 -9.86
CA LYS A 121 6.18 0.23 -9.20
C LYS A 121 7.55 -0.26 -9.69
N MET A 122 7.66 -1.54 -10.04
CA MET A 122 8.91 -2.18 -10.47
C MET A 122 9.07 -2.26 -12.00
N ARG A 123 8.17 -1.63 -12.77
CA ARG A 123 8.20 -1.62 -14.25
C ARG A 123 8.28 -3.01 -14.89
N ARG A 124 7.61 -3.97 -14.26
CA ARG A 124 7.43 -5.33 -14.77
C ARG A 124 5.93 -5.62 -14.79
N PRO A 125 5.39 -6.19 -15.88
CA PRO A 125 3.99 -6.63 -15.91
C PRO A 125 3.70 -7.60 -14.77
N HIS A 126 2.53 -7.48 -14.17
CA HIS A 126 2.04 -8.42 -13.17
C HIS A 126 0.98 -9.30 -13.82
N ILE A 127 1.31 -10.58 -13.97
CA ILE A 127 0.45 -11.58 -14.59
C ILE A 127 -0.24 -12.35 -13.47
N VAL A 128 -1.57 -12.31 -13.48
CA VAL A 128 -2.43 -12.90 -12.46
C VAL A 128 -3.29 -13.98 -13.14
N PRO A 129 -3.14 -15.26 -12.79
CA PRO A 129 -4.02 -16.31 -13.28
C PRO A 129 -5.46 -16.11 -12.78
N LEU A 130 -6.43 -16.31 -13.66
CA LEU A 130 -7.84 -16.22 -13.37
C LEU A 130 -8.39 -17.63 -13.13
N SER A 131 -8.83 -17.92 -11.91
CA SER A 131 -9.58 -19.14 -11.66
C SER A 131 -11.02 -18.98 -12.13
N ASN A 132 -11.74 -20.10 -12.31
CA ASN A 132 -13.18 -20.09 -12.59
C ASN A 132 -13.96 -19.24 -11.58
N GLN A 133 -13.55 -19.24 -10.31
CA GLN A 133 -14.16 -18.41 -9.27
C GLN A 133 -13.90 -16.92 -9.49
N VAL A 134 -12.71 -16.52 -9.96
CA VAL A 134 -12.43 -15.11 -10.26
C VAL A 134 -13.23 -14.66 -11.48
N ASN A 135 -13.28 -15.47 -12.54
CA ASN A 135 -14.05 -15.18 -13.75
C ASN A 135 -15.55 -14.98 -13.46
N TYR A 136 -16.11 -15.66 -12.45
CA TYR A 136 -17.49 -15.43 -12.03
C TYR A 136 -17.75 -14.01 -11.47
N TYR A 137 -16.72 -13.33 -10.97
CA TYR A 137 -16.81 -12.00 -10.35
C TYR A 137 -16.33 -10.85 -11.24
N ILE A 138 -15.86 -11.13 -12.45
CA ILE A 138 -15.49 -10.15 -13.48
C ILE A 138 -16.72 -9.90 -14.37
#